data_AF-A0A8R7Q0W2-F1
#
_entry.id   AF-A0A8R7Q0W2-F1
#
_cell.length_a   1.000
_cell.length_b   1.000
_cell.length_c   1.000
_cell.angle_alpha   90.00
_cell.angle_beta   90.00
_cell.angle_gamma   90.00
#
_symmetry.space_group_name_H-M   'P 1'
#
loop_
_entity.id
_entity.type
_entity.pdbx_description
1 polymer ?
#
loop_
_entity_poly.entity_id
_entity_poly.type
_entity_poly.pdbx_seq_one_letter_code
_entity_poly.pdbx_strand_id
1 'polypeptide(L)'
;FSASSAYHLFFLGRELFHAAAELWTSWAPLDIKIFVWLVLHDRLWTADRLARRQLEHPECCVLCAQEDENLNHMLLGCCFAREIWYNVLLPWRLHRRTPTP
;
A
#
# COMPACT_ATOMS: atom_id res chain seq x y z
N PHE A 1 -12.93 37.86 5.64
CA PHE A 1 -12.94 36.39 5.49
C PHE A 1 -12.65 36.05 4.04
N SER A 2 -11.66 35.21 3.76
CA SER A 2 -11.36 34.72 2.40
C SER A 2 -11.36 33.20 2.37
N ALA A 3 -11.67 32.62 1.21
CA ALA A 3 -11.61 31.17 1.02
C ALA A 3 -10.21 30.60 1.35
N SER A 4 -9.14 31.36 1.07
CA SER A 4 -7.77 30.99 1.45
C SER A 4 -7.58 30.94 2.97
N SER A 5 -8.06 31.95 3.71
CA SER A 5 -7.96 31.96 5.18
C SER A 5 -8.74 30.81 5.83
N ALA A 6 -9.92 30.48 5.28
CA ALA A 6 -10.73 29.36 5.73
C ALA A 6 -10.04 28.02 5.45
N TYR A 7 -9.46 27.84 4.25
CA TYR A 7 -8.70 26.66 3.88
C TYR A 7 -7.52 26.45 4.84
N HIS A 8 -6.70 27.48 5.08
CA HIS A 8 -5.58 27.38 6.02
C HIS A 8 -6.00 27.01 7.44
N LEU A 9 -7.11 27.57 7.93
CA LEU A 9 -7.67 27.20 9.24
C LEU A 9 -8.17 25.76 9.28
N PHE A 10 -8.81 25.29 8.21
CA PHE A 10 -9.32 23.92 8.11
C PHE A 10 -8.20 22.87 8.15
N PHE A 11 -7.02 23.24 7.66
CA PHE A 11 -5.83 22.37 7.63
C PHE A 11 -4.80 22.72 8.71
N LEU A 12 -5.14 23.59 9.66
CA LEU A 12 -4.27 23.95 10.78
C LEU A 12 -4.17 22.76 11.73
N GLY A 13 -2.96 22.22 11.90
CA GLY A 13 -2.73 20.99 12.67
C GLY A 13 -2.81 19.69 11.86
N ARG A 14 -2.80 19.75 10.52
CA ARG A 14 -2.64 18.54 9.71
C ARG A 14 -1.29 17.88 10.03
N GLU A 15 -1.31 16.61 10.40
CA GLU A 15 -0.11 15.78 10.37
C GLU A 15 0.11 15.34 8.92
N LEU A 16 1.12 15.92 8.27
CA LEU A 16 1.55 15.44 6.97
C LEU A 16 2.27 14.11 7.18
N PHE A 17 1.75 13.04 6.59
CA PHE A 17 2.47 11.78 6.53
C PHE A 17 3.83 12.04 5.87
N HIS A 18 4.92 11.86 6.61
CA HIS A 18 6.27 12.26 6.16
C HIS A 18 6.64 11.59 4.82
N ALA A 19 6.25 10.33 4.63
CA ALA A 19 6.52 9.61 3.39
C ALA A 19 5.62 10.05 2.20
N ALA A 20 4.61 10.91 2.40
CA ALA A 20 3.85 11.48 1.29
C ALA A 20 4.72 12.41 0.43
N ALA A 21 5.51 13.28 1.08
CA ALA A 21 6.41 14.18 0.35
C ALA A 21 7.47 13.39 -0.44
N GLU A 22 8.03 12.34 0.16
CA GLU A 22 9.01 11.46 -0.49
C GLU A 22 8.40 10.70 -1.66
N LEU A 23 7.16 10.19 -1.50
CA LEU A 23 6.46 9.48 -2.56
C LEU A 23 6.26 10.38 -3.80
N TRP A 24 5.78 11.60 -3.58
CA TRP A 24 5.47 12.53 -4.68
C TRP A 24 6.73 13.11 -5.34
N THR A 25 7.84 13.22 -4.61
CA THR A 25 9.14 13.66 -5.15
C THR A 25 9.93 12.55 -5.85
N SER A 26 9.58 11.27 -5.64
CA SER A 26 10.27 10.14 -6.26
C SER A 26 10.22 10.16 -7.80
N TRP A 27 11.16 9.46 -8.44
CA TRP A 27 11.19 9.27 -9.89
C TRP A 27 10.17 8.24 -10.43
N ALA A 28 9.36 7.64 -9.55
CA ALA A 28 8.41 6.61 -9.94
C ALA A 28 7.34 7.16 -10.91
N PRO A 29 6.86 6.34 -11.87
CA PRO A 29 5.71 6.70 -12.70
C PRO A 29 4.49 7.05 -11.86
N LEU A 30 3.59 7.88 -12.40
CA LEU A 30 2.40 8.34 -11.69
C LEU A 30 1.52 7.19 -11.21
N ASP A 31 1.35 6.15 -12.02
CA ASP A 31 0.53 4.99 -11.66
C ASP A 31 1.05 4.27 -10.42
N ILE A 32 2.37 4.17 -10.29
CA ILE A 32 3.03 3.60 -9.11
C ILE A 32 2.85 4.51 -7.90
N LYS A 33 2.98 5.83 -8.08
CA LYS A 33 2.75 6.81 -6.99
C LYS A 33 1.31 6.73 -6.48
N ILE A 34 0.32 6.67 -7.38
CA ILE A 34 -1.08 6.52 -7.02
C ILE A 34 -1.32 5.18 -6.32
N PHE A 35 -0.73 4.09 -6.81
CA PHE A 35 -0.82 2.79 -6.16
C PHE A 35 -0.30 2.83 -4.72
N VAL A 36 0.93 3.31 -4.52
CA VAL A 36 1.52 3.42 -3.16
C VAL A 36 0.72 4.38 -2.29
N TRP A 37 0.21 5.48 -2.85
CA TRP A 37 -0.68 6.38 -2.11
C TRP A 37 -1.94 5.67 -1.61
N LEU A 38 -2.56 4.83 -2.45
CA LEU A 38 -3.70 4.01 -2.03
C LEU A 38 -3.29 3.02 -0.95
N VAL A 39 -2.14 2.34 -1.09
CA VAL A 39 -1.59 1.42 -0.08
C VAL A 39 -1.45 2.11 1.28
N LEU A 40 -0.85 3.30 1.31
CA LEU A 40 -0.63 4.07 2.54
C LEU A 40 -1.93 4.48 3.25
N HIS A 41 -3.01 4.63 2.50
CA HIS A 41 -4.34 4.90 3.04
C HIS A 41 -5.17 3.63 3.27
N ASP A 42 -4.56 2.45 3.17
CA ASP A 42 -5.20 1.14 3.19
C ASP A 42 -6.22 0.96 2.04
N ARG A 43 -6.28 1.84 1.03
CA ARG A 43 -7.39 1.96 0.07
C ARG A 43 -7.45 0.94 -1.07
N LEU A 44 -6.61 -0.09 -1.07
CA LEU A 44 -6.69 -1.12 -2.11
C LEU A 44 -7.92 -2.03 -1.94
N TRP A 45 -8.29 -2.69 -3.03
CA TRP A 45 -9.35 -3.70 -3.04
C TRP A 45 -8.75 -5.06 -2.73
N THR A 46 -8.74 -5.40 -1.44
CA THR A 46 -8.36 -6.71 -0.91
C THR A 46 -9.62 -7.48 -0.48
N ALA A 47 -9.54 -8.81 -0.44
CA ALA A 47 -10.69 -9.64 -0.06
C ALA A 47 -11.29 -9.24 1.30
N ASP A 48 -10.46 -8.92 2.30
CA ASP A 48 -10.94 -8.46 3.61
C ASP A 48 -11.78 -7.16 3.53
N ARG A 49 -11.47 -6.26 2.61
CA ARG A 49 -12.24 -5.02 2.40
C ARG A 49 -13.53 -5.25 1.63
N LEU A 50 -13.53 -6.19 0.69
CA LEU A 50 -14.75 -6.67 0.05
C LEU A 50 -15.68 -7.32 1.09
N ALA A 51 -15.13 -8.12 2.02
CA ALA A 51 -15.85 -8.77 3.12
C ALA A 51 -16.62 -7.76 3.97
N ARG A 52 -15.91 -6.70 4.40
CA ARG A 52 -16.47 -5.62 5.22
C ARG A 52 -17.62 -4.89 4.55
N ARG A 53 -17.68 -4.91 3.21
CA ARG A 53 -18.73 -4.27 2.40
C ARG A 53 -19.81 -5.26 1.94
N GLN A 54 -19.76 -6.51 2.39
CA GLN A 54 -20.68 -7.58 1.99
C GLN A 54 -20.72 -7.75 0.46
N LEU A 55 -19.57 -7.55 -0.20
CA LEU A 55 -19.38 -7.83 -1.61
C LEU A 55 -18.82 -9.24 -1.80
N GLU A 56 -19.03 -9.81 -2.98
CA GLU A 56 -18.45 -11.11 -3.34
C GLU A 56 -16.92 -11.04 -3.27
N HIS A 57 -16.33 -12.05 -2.64
CA HIS A 57 -14.90 -12.12 -2.38
C HIS A 57 -14.41 -13.56 -2.28
N PRO A 58 -13.13 -13.80 -2.59
CA PRO A 58 -12.51 -15.10 -2.32
C PRO A 58 -12.28 -15.27 -0.81
N GLU A 59 -12.46 -16.50 -0.31
CA GLU A 59 -12.23 -16.86 1.10
C GLU A 59 -10.74 -16.79 1.47
N CYS A 60 -9.84 -17.10 0.53
CA CYS A 60 -8.39 -17.05 0.71
C CYS A 60 -7.74 -16.11 -0.30
N CYS A 61 -6.52 -15.66 -0.02
CA CYS A 61 -5.72 -14.89 -0.97
C CYS A 61 -5.54 -15.61 -2.30
N VAL A 62 -5.81 -14.91 -3.39
CA VAL A 62 -5.78 -15.48 -4.76
C VAL A 62 -4.39 -15.86 -5.23
N LEU A 63 -3.34 -15.34 -4.57
CA LEU A 63 -1.94 -15.56 -4.94
C LEU A 63 -1.37 -16.83 -4.29
N CYS A 64 -1.65 -17.05 -2.99
CA CYS A 64 -1.10 -18.19 -2.25
C CYS A 64 -2.13 -19.28 -1.96
N ALA A 65 -3.43 -18.97 -1.97
CA ALA A 65 -4.53 -19.86 -1.57
C ALA A 65 -4.37 -20.48 -0.16
N GLN A 66 -3.63 -19.82 0.74
CA GLN A 66 -3.27 -20.36 2.07
C GLN A 66 -3.84 -19.57 3.25
N GLU A 67 -3.89 -18.25 3.15
CA GLU A 67 -4.30 -17.35 4.23
C GLU A 67 -5.30 -16.30 3.71
N ASP A 68 -6.02 -15.65 4.63
CA ASP A 68 -6.93 -14.55 4.32
C ASP A 68 -6.18 -13.36 3.67
N GLU A 69 -6.79 -12.76 2.67
CA GLU A 69 -6.19 -11.63 1.97
C GLU A 69 -6.45 -10.31 2.70
N ASN A 70 -5.40 -9.76 3.29
CA ASN A 70 -5.33 -8.37 3.72
C ASN A 70 -4.16 -7.66 3.02
N LEU A 71 -4.11 -6.33 3.12
CA LEU A 71 -3.09 -5.51 2.45
C LEU A 71 -1.65 -5.94 2.80
N ASN A 72 -1.39 -6.27 4.08
CA ASN A 72 -0.06 -6.70 4.52
C ASN A 72 0.29 -8.09 3.98
N HIS A 73 -0.66 -9.03 4.00
CA HIS A 73 -0.48 -10.34 3.41
C HIS A 73 -0.23 -10.19 1.91
N MET A 74 -1.09 -9.51 1.17
CA MET A 74 -0.97 -9.36 -0.29
C MET A 74 0.39 -8.77 -0.73
N LEU A 75 0.92 -7.79 0.01
CA LEU A 75 2.14 -7.08 -0.40
C LEU A 75 3.43 -7.65 0.21
N LEU A 76 3.38 -8.20 1.41
CA LEU A 76 4.58 -8.53 2.20
C LEU A 76 4.53 -9.94 2.80
N GLY A 77 3.37 -10.42 3.26
CA GLY A 77 3.26 -11.72 3.93
C GLY A 77 3.14 -12.92 2.98
N CYS A 78 2.47 -12.73 1.84
CA CYS A 78 2.17 -13.75 0.86
C CYS A 78 3.45 -14.38 0.33
N CYS A 79 3.53 -15.71 0.34
CA CYS A 79 4.70 -16.44 -0.16
C CYS A 79 5.06 -16.06 -1.60
N PHE A 80 4.05 -15.86 -2.45
CA PHE A 80 4.22 -15.39 -3.83
C PHE A 80 4.80 -13.96 -3.88
N ALA A 81 4.25 -13.04 -3.09
CA ALA A 81 4.76 -11.66 -3.04
C ALA A 81 6.21 -11.60 -2.52
N ARG A 82 6.54 -12.43 -1.53
CA ARG A 82 7.89 -12.55 -0.98
C ARG A 82 8.90 -13.06 -2.00
N GLU A 83 8.50 -14.01 -2.84
CA GLU A 83 9.34 -14.49 -3.94
C GLU A 83 9.62 -13.37 -4.96
N ILE A 84 8.60 -12.57 -5.30
CA ILE A 84 8.79 -11.38 -6.14
C ILE A 84 9.79 -10.42 -5.51
N TRP A 85 9.64 -10.09 -4.21
CA TRP A 85 10.58 -9.22 -3.51
C TRP A 85 12.00 -9.77 -3.53
N TYR A 86 12.17 -11.08 -3.34
CA TYR A 86 13.48 -11.73 -3.40
C TYR A 86 14.12 -11.53 -4.77
N ASN A 87 13.37 -11.82 -5.84
CA ASN A 87 13.85 -11.71 -7.21
C ASN A 87 14.15 -10.26 -7.62
N VAL A 88 13.32 -9.30 -7.18
CA VAL A 88 13.53 -7.86 -7.46
C VAL A 88 14.75 -7.31 -6.71
N LEU A 89 14.99 -7.76 -5.48
CA LEU A 89 16.10 -7.26 -4.64
C LEU A 89 17.43 -7.98 -4.90
N LEU A 90 17.39 -9.18 -5.51
CA LEU A 90 18.57 -9.99 -5.79
C LEU A 90 19.62 -9.29 -6.66
N PRO A 91 19.29 -8.63 -7.79
CA PRO A 91 20.25 -7.90 -8.62
C PRO A 91 21.03 -6.82 -7.86
N TRP A 92 20.40 -6.21 -6.86
CA TRP A 92 20.98 -5.16 -6.02
C TRP A 92 21.70 -5.70 -4.79
N ARG A 93 21.80 -7.03 -4.63
CA ARG A 93 22.30 -7.72 -3.42
C ARG A 93 21.56 -7.34 -2.14
N LEU A 94 20.29 -6.92 -2.27
CA LEU A 94 19.42 -6.53 -1.17
C LEU A 94 18.45 -7.63 -0.75
N HIS A 95 18.60 -8.86 -1.25
CA HIS A 95 17.73 -10.01 -0.93
C HIS A 95 17.58 -10.28 0.58
N ARG A 96 18.52 -9.82 1.43
CA ARG A 96 18.38 -9.91 2.90
C ARG A 96 17.27 -9.02 3.47
N ARG A 97 16.79 -8.03 2.71
CA ARG A 97 15.68 -7.13 3.07
C ARG A 97 14.33 -7.65 2.60
N THR A 98 14.25 -8.87 2.07
CA THR A 98 12.96 -9.46 1.72
C THR A 98 12.08 -9.58 2.94
N PRO A 99 10.78 -9.29 2.82
CA PRO A 99 9.85 -9.49 3.92
C PRO A 99 9.92 -10.93 4.45
N THR A 100 10.02 -11.04 5.77
CA THR A 100 9.90 -12.31 6.48
C THR A 100 8.42 -12.56 6.80
N PRO A 101 8.00 -13.84 6.89
CA PRO A 101 6.65 -14.17 7.33
C PRO A 101 6.44 -13.75 8.80
#